data_AF-A0A0B2UPQ5-F1
#
_entry.id   AF-A0A0B2UPQ5-F1
#
_cell.length_a   1.000
_cell.length_b   1.000
_cell.length_c   1.000
_cell.angle_alpha   90.00
_cell.angle_beta   90.00
_cell.angle_gamma   90.00
#
_symmetry.space_group_name_H-M   'P 1'
#
loop_
_entity.id
_entity.type
_entity.pdbx_description
1 polymer ?
#
loop_
_entity_poly.entity_id
_entity_poly.type
_entity_poly.pdbx_seq_one_letter_code
_entity_poly.pdbx_strand_id
1 'polypeptide(L)'
;MAGYICPVRQSQFSQSNDRSWSLAKYTKLLGEKEEVLTAESRLCVVINTSLRYLSVLSGSTTIEEMSLISIPAPVIKTRDHDVFFRLTSHVSSFK
;
A
#
# COMPACT_ATOMS: atom_id res chain seq x y z
N MET A 1 33.56 -6.84 -15.40
CA MET A 1 32.83 -5.75 -14.71
C MET A 1 31.41 -5.79 -15.24
N ALA A 2 30.51 -6.52 -14.57
CA ALA A 2 29.15 -6.75 -15.07
C ALA A 2 28.20 -5.71 -14.46
N GLY A 3 27.71 -4.80 -15.29
CA GLY A 3 26.64 -3.88 -14.91
C GLY A 3 25.29 -4.56 -15.05
N TYR A 4 24.51 -4.60 -13.99
CA TYR A 4 23.11 -5.02 -14.06
C TYR A 4 22.25 -3.76 -14.17
N ILE A 5 21.78 -3.47 -15.39
CA ILE A 5 20.66 -2.56 -15.61
C ILE A 5 19.41 -3.41 -15.37
N CYS A 6 18.72 -3.21 -14.25
CA CYS A 6 17.39 -3.78 -14.05
C CYS A 6 16.42 -3.06 -15.00
N PRO A 7 15.82 -3.73 -16.00
CA PRO A 7 14.79 -3.10 -16.80
C PRO A 7 13.55 -2.92 -15.92
N VAL A 8 13.09 -1.68 -15.78
CA VAL A 8 11.74 -1.36 -15.33
C VAL A 8 10.79 -1.98 -16.34
N ARG A 9 10.28 -3.19 -16.06
CA ARG A 9 9.15 -3.74 -16.80
C ARG A 9 7.94 -2.91 -16.42
N GLN A 10 7.67 -1.88 -17.24
CA GLN A 10 6.32 -1.34 -17.39
C GLN A 10 5.42 -2.49 -17.85
N SER A 11 4.86 -3.24 -16.91
CA SER A 11 3.68 -4.05 -17.17
C SER A 11 2.55 -3.07 -17.46
N GLN A 12 2.10 -3.07 -18.71
CA GLN A 12 0.84 -2.47 -19.14
C GLN A 12 -0.29 -2.95 -18.22
N PHE A 13 -0.57 -2.20 -17.15
CA PHE A 13 -1.91 -2.14 -16.64
C PHE A 13 -2.66 -1.14 -17.52
N SER A 14 -3.96 -1.40 -17.68
CA SER A 14 -4.96 -0.63 -18.43
C SER A 14 -4.78 0.90 -18.29
N GLN A 15 -5.47 1.72 -19.08
CA GLN A 15 -5.60 3.17 -18.84
C GLN A 15 -6.35 3.44 -17.51
N SER A 16 -5.86 2.91 -16.40
CA SER A 16 -6.34 3.15 -15.07
C SER A 16 -5.48 4.26 -14.49
N ASN A 17 -6.13 5.17 -13.79
CA ASN A 17 -5.56 6.30 -13.07
C ASN A 17 -4.76 5.82 -11.82
N ASP A 18 -4.12 4.67 -11.94
CA ASP A 18 -3.46 3.94 -10.89
C ASP A 18 -1.99 4.32 -10.89
N ARG A 19 -1.49 4.70 -9.72
CA ARG A 19 -0.08 4.96 -9.48
C ARG A 19 0.46 3.91 -8.54
N SER A 20 1.63 3.38 -8.84
CA SER A 20 2.25 2.33 -8.03
C SER A 20 3.68 2.66 -7.63
N TRP A 21 4.06 2.21 -6.44
CA TRP A 21 5.40 2.38 -5.89
C TRP A 21 5.84 1.10 -5.18
N SER A 22 7.11 0.73 -5.33
CA SER A 22 7.70 -0.36 -4.56
C SER A 22 7.96 0.07 -3.12
N LEU A 23 7.70 -0.81 -2.17
CA LEU A 23 7.95 -0.58 -0.76
C LEU A 23 9.13 -1.45 -0.30
N ALA A 24 10.00 -0.89 0.53
CA ALA A 24 11.02 -1.67 1.21
C ALA A 24 10.41 -2.51 2.35
N LYS A 25 9.35 -1.99 2.98
CA LYS A 25 8.72 -2.58 4.16
C LYS A 25 7.29 -2.06 4.31
N TYR A 26 6.44 -2.89 4.89
CA TYR A 26 5.09 -2.52 5.32
C TYR A 26 4.86 -3.00 6.76
N THR A 27 4.19 -2.19 7.57
CA THR A 27 3.93 -2.49 8.99
C THR A 27 2.53 -2.06 9.35
N LYS A 28 1.79 -2.98 9.97
CA LYS A 28 0.42 -2.76 10.43
C LYS A 28 0.40 -2.58 11.94
N LEU A 29 -0.38 -1.60 12.41
CA LEU A 29 -0.54 -1.28 13.82
C LEU A 29 -1.99 -1.57 14.24
N LEU A 30 -2.27 -2.77 14.72
CA LEU A 30 -3.59 -3.22 15.20
C LEU A 30 -3.52 -3.55 16.70
N GLY A 31 -3.21 -2.57 17.54
CA GLY A 31 -2.97 -2.79 18.97
C GLY A 31 -1.60 -3.41 19.27
N GLU A 32 -1.14 -4.35 18.43
CA GLU A 32 0.23 -4.81 18.36
C GLU A 32 0.86 -4.46 17.00
N LYS A 33 2.20 -4.39 16.97
CA LYS A 33 2.96 -4.11 15.75
C LYS A 33 3.15 -5.41 14.97
N GLU A 34 2.46 -5.53 13.85
CA GLU A 34 2.61 -6.64 12.93
C GLU A 34 3.47 -6.20 11.74
N GLU A 35 4.68 -6.76 11.64
CA GLU A 35 5.53 -6.56 10.49
C GLU A 35 5.23 -7.62 9.44
N VAL A 36 4.81 -7.19 8.25
CA VAL A 36 4.52 -8.13 7.17
C VAL A 36 5.84 -8.54 6.52
N LEU A 37 6.34 -9.70 6.93
CA LEU A 37 7.49 -10.36 6.30
C LEU A 37 6.99 -11.06 5.03
N THR A 38 7.27 -10.47 3.87
CA THR A 38 6.86 -11.06 2.59
C THR A 38 7.85 -12.13 2.14
N ALA A 39 7.36 -13.35 1.91
CA ALA A 39 8.14 -14.43 1.30
C ALA A 39 8.56 -14.10 -0.14
N GLU A 40 7.75 -13.31 -0.83
CA GLU A 40 8.06 -12.74 -2.14
C GLU A 40 8.66 -11.34 -1.93
N SER A 41 9.89 -11.12 -2.38
CA SER A 41 10.69 -9.89 -2.19
C SER A 41 10.10 -8.61 -2.80
N ARG A 42 8.80 -8.57 -3.16
CA ARG A 42 8.18 -7.49 -3.92
C ARG A 42 6.92 -7.00 -3.20
N LEU A 43 7.11 -6.06 -2.28
CA LEU A 43 6.02 -5.23 -1.77
C LEU A 43 5.79 -4.04 -2.70
N CYS A 44 4.53 -3.72 -2.98
CA CYS A 44 4.17 -2.49 -3.65
C CYS A 44 2.87 -1.90 -3.09
N VAL A 45 2.75 -0.59 -3.22
CA VAL A 45 1.51 0.15 -2.99
C VAL A 45 0.95 0.60 -4.32
N VAL A 46 -0.36 0.48 -4.49
CA VAL A 46 -1.11 0.95 -5.65
C VAL A 46 -2.18 1.90 -5.16
N ILE A 47 -2.22 3.11 -5.73
CA ILE A 47 -3.26 4.10 -5.45
C ILE A 47 -4.08 4.27 -6.71
N ASN A 48 -5.37 3.94 -6.63
CA ASN A 48 -6.33 4.30 -7.65
C ASN A 48 -6.88 5.68 -7.35
N THR A 49 -6.51 6.65 -8.19
CA THR A 49 -6.91 8.05 -7.96
C THR A 49 -8.36 8.33 -8.37
N SER A 50 -8.97 7.49 -9.20
CA SER A 50 -10.39 7.59 -9.58
C SER A 50 -11.32 7.11 -8.47
N LEU A 51 -11.08 5.90 -7.97
CA LEU A 51 -11.88 5.26 -6.92
C LEU A 51 -11.42 5.63 -5.51
N ARG A 52 -10.32 6.39 -5.40
CA ARG A 52 -9.76 6.89 -4.13
C ARG A 52 -9.51 5.76 -3.13
N TYR A 53 -8.90 4.68 -3.58
CA TYR A 53 -8.43 3.60 -2.72
C TYR A 53 -6.91 3.42 -2.82
N LEU A 54 -6.35 2.83 -1.77
CA LEU A 54 -4.97 2.40 -1.70
C LEU A 54 -4.95 0.91 -1.40
N SER A 55 -4.19 0.16 -2.17
CA SER A 55 -3.97 -1.27 -1.97
C SER A 55 -2.48 -1.54 -1.74
N VAL A 56 -2.17 -2.40 -0.78
CA VAL A 56 -0.81 -2.90 -0.54
C VAL A 56 -0.77 -4.34 -1.02
N LEU A 57 0.22 -4.68 -1.83
CA LEU A 57 0.40 -6.02 -2.39
C LEU A 57 1.75 -6.60 -2.00
N SER A 58 1.75 -7.91 -1.75
CA SER A 58 2.93 -8.77 -1.68
C SER A 58 2.92 -9.68 -2.90
N GLY A 59 3.78 -9.39 -3.87
CA GLY A 59 3.78 -10.05 -5.18
C GLY A 59 2.49 -9.81 -5.95
N SER A 60 1.72 -10.87 -6.20
CA SER A 60 0.40 -10.78 -6.85
C SER A 60 -0.77 -10.74 -5.86
N THR A 61 -0.51 -10.81 -4.56
CA THR A 61 -1.55 -10.92 -3.53
C THR A 61 -1.77 -9.56 -2.87
N THR A 62 -3.01 -9.06 -2.89
CA THR A 62 -3.41 -7.90 -2.09
C THR A 62 -3.47 -8.27 -0.61
N ILE A 63 -2.62 -7.65 0.20
CA ILE A 63 -2.55 -7.87 1.66
C ILE A 63 -3.34 -6.82 2.44
N GLU A 64 -3.56 -5.64 1.86
CA GLU A 64 -4.38 -4.60 2.48
C GLU A 64 -5.07 -3.74 1.42
N GLU A 65 -6.27 -3.27 1.74
CA GLU A 65 -7.00 -2.30 0.94
C GLU A 65 -7.66 -1.28 1.88
N MET A 66 -7.54 0.00 1.55
CA MET A 66 -8.10 1.08 2.35
C MET A 66 -8.68 2.20 1.48
N SER A 67 -9.80 2.76 1.93
CA SER A 67 -10.41 3.93 1.30
C SER A 67 -9.70 5.21 1.74
N LEU A 68 -9.40 6.09 0.79
CA LEU A 68 -8.85 7.43 1.04
C LEU A 68 -9.94 8.48 1.29
N ILE A 69 -11.22 8.10 1.22
CA ILE A 69 -12.39 8.98 1.37
C ILE A 69 -13.32 8.54 2.51
N SER A 70 -12.78 7.84 3.52
CA SER A 70 -13.57 7.43 4.69
C SER A 70 -14.09 8.62 5.50
N ILE A 71 -15.11 8.38 6.32
CA ILE A 71 -15.59 9.36 7.32
C ILE A 71 -15.42 8.75 8.72
N PRO A 72 -14.62 9.37 9.61
CA PRO A 72 -13.77 10.53 9.35
C PRO A 72 -12.63 10.21 8.35
N ALA A 73 -12.09 11.26 7.74
CA ALA A 73 -11.06 11.14 6.72
C ALA A 73 -9.77 10.51 7.29
N PRO A 74 -9.06 9.68 6.50
CA PRO A 74 -7.76 9.16 6.89
C PRO A 74 -6.80 10.30 7.22
N VAL A 75 -6.07 10.17 8.32
CA VAL A 75 -4.97 11.10 8.63
C VAL A 75 -3.69 10.55 8.04
N ILE A 76 -3.11 11.29 7.12
CA ILE A 76 -1.86 10.93 6.43
C ILE A 76 -0.74 11.80 6.97
N LYS A 77 0.37 11.18 7.37
CA LYS A 77 1.60 11.87 7.74
C LYS A 77 2.76 11.31 6.96
N THR A 78 3.73 12.16 6.63
CA THR A 78 4.97 11.73 6.00
C THR A 78 6.15 12.06 6.91
N ARG A 79 7.18 11.22 6.87
CA ARG A 79 8.46 11.48 7.52
C ARG A 79 9.54 10.82 6.68
N ASP A 80 10.48 11.61 6.18
CA ASP A 80 11.55 11.13 5.30
C ASP A 80 10.97 10.37 4.08
N HIS A 81 11.23 9.06 3.99
CA HIS A 81 10.71 8.18 2.93
C HIS A 81 9.49 7.35 3.37
N ASP A 82 9.00 7.56 4.58
CA ASP A 82 7.89 6.83 5.17
C ASP A 82 6.57 7.60 5.08
N VAL A 83 5.49 6.85 4.87
CA VAL A 83 4.11 7.36 4.87
C VAL A 83 3.30 6.59 5.90
N PHE A 84 2.66 7.34 6.79
CA PHE A 84 1.84 6.82 7.88
C PHE A 84 0.38 7.12 7.61
N PHE A 85 -0.43 6.07 7.59
CA PHE A 85 -1.88 6.16 7.46
C PHE A 85 -2.51 5.81 8.80
N ARG A 86 -3.26 6.77 9.37
CA ARG A 86 -4.15 6.50 10.49
C ARG A 86 -5.58 6.47 9.96
N LEU A 87 -6.09 5.26 9.82
CA LEU A 87 -7.48 4.98 9.50
C LEU A 87 -8.31 4.98 10.77
N THR A 88 -9.56 5.41 10.67
CA THR A 88 -10.53 5.19 11.74
C THR A 88 -11.27 3.91 11.45
N SER A 89 -11.09 2.91 12.31
CA SER A 89 -11.90 1.70 12.26
C SER A 89 -13.34 2.09 12.59
N HIS A 90 -14.25 1.90 11.65
CA HIS A 90 -15.64 1.65 12.02
C HIS A 90 -15.64 0.27 12.66
N VAL A 91 -15.51 0.22 13.98
CA VAL A 91 -15.98 -0.94 14.72
C VAL A 91 -17.48 -0.93 14.53
N SER A 92 -17.97 -1.61 13.49
CA SER A 92 -19.36 -2.05 13.48
C SER A 92 -19.48 -3.04 14.63
N SER A 93 -19.72 -2.50 15.82
CA SER A 93 -20.14 -3.26 16.99
C SER A 93 -21.54 -3.76 16.66
N PHE A 94 -21.63 -4.85 15.90
CA PHE A 94 -22.85 -5.65 15.85
C PHE A 94 -23.01 -6.23 17.25
N LYS A 95 -23.94 -5.63 17.99
CA LYS A 95 -24.47 -6.15 19.24
C LYS A 95 -25.57 -7.13 18.93
#